data_AF-Q5UM96-F1
#
_entry.id   AF-Q5UM96-F1
#
_cell.length_a   1.000
_cell.length_b   1.000
_cell.length_c   1.000
_cell.angle_alpha   90.00
_cell.angle_beta   90.00
_cell.angle_gamma   90.00
#
_symmetry.space_group_name_H-M   'P 1'
#
loop_
_entity.id
_entity.type
_entity.pdbx_description
1 polymer ?
#
loop_
_entity_poly.entity_id
_entity_poly.type
_entity_poly.pdbx_seq_one_letter_code
_entity_poly.pdbx_strand_id
1 'polypeptide(L)'
;YDIGVGAAARAVFIDSMIDFIRAYDFFDGIDIDWEFPGGGGALPELGSPQDGAGFAILMRELREALDALSLETGREYELAAAMSGGVQKLSVVDWEDAHPYMDFINLMTYDYYGAWSGTLGHMTGLYPSDNSPIAGFSAHEAVQYLLNRGVPAEKIALGAAMYGRGWSNVGGVVEGNPFTGIGGDGITGGWERGIMDYKAIEADFMGGPEASGINGFTIGWDDAAKASYVWNPTTNTLISLDTKRSVREKGSYILQHQLGGIFAWEI
;
A
#
# COMPACT_ATOMS: atom_id res chain seq x y z
N TYR A 1 -17.28 13.25 -7.89
CA TYR A 1 -16.95 12.71 -6.56
C TYR A 1 -17.06 13.90 -5.63
N ASP A 2 -18.09 13.89 -4.80
CA ASP A 2 -18.58 15.16 -4.23
C ASP A 2 -18.26 15.24 -2.74
N ILE A 3 -17.90 14.13 -2.09
CA ILE A 3 -17.56 14.13 -0.66
C ILE A 3 -16.24 14.88 -0.39
N GLY A 4 -15.29 14.91 -1.33
CA GLY A 4 -14.07 15.72 -1.19
C GLY A 4 -14.33 17.23 -1.15
N VAL A 5 -15.35 17.72 -1.87
CA VAL A 5 -15.53 19.16 -2.11
C VAL A 5 -16.87 19.74 -1.63
N GLY A 6 -17.86 18.88 -1.36
CA GLY A 6 -19.24 19.25 -1.07
C GLY A 6 -19.68 18.82 0.32
N ALA A 7 -19.92 19.79 1.20
CA ALA A 7 -20.36 19.55 2.58
C ALA A 7 -21.67 18.75 2.68
N ALA A 8 -22.64 19.00 1.79
CA ALA A 8 -23.91 18.27 1.80
C ALA A 8 -23.72 16.79 1.42
N ALA A 9 -22.80 16.49 0.48
CA ALA A 9 -22.48 15.12 0.11
C ALA A 9 -21.75 14.38 1.24
N ARG A 10 -20.82 15.05 1.93
CA ARG A 10 -20.17 14.49 3.13
C ARG A 10 -21.17 14.20 4.24
N ALA A 11 -22.07 15.12 4.53
CA ALA A 11 -23.08 14.92 5.58
C ALA A 11 -23.92 13.67 5.30
N VAL A 12 -24.42 13.49 4.07
CA VAL A 12 -25.16 12.28 3.68
C VAL A 12 -24.32 11.02 3.84
N PHE A 13 -23.04 11.06 3.44
CA PHE A 13 -22.13 9.92 3.60
C PHE A 13 -21.93 9.57 5.08
N ILE A 14 -21.60 10.56 5.92
CA ILE A 14 -21.34 10.37 7.35
C ILE A 14 -22.58 9.82 8.06
N ASP A 15 -23.75 10.44 7.83
CA ASP A 15 -25.01 9.97 8.41
C ASP A 15 -25.26 8.50 8.05
N SER A 16 -25.03 8.11 6.78
CA SER A 16 -25.21 6.73 6.34
C SER A 16 -24.22 5.75 6.97
N MET A 17 -22.98 6.17 7.27
CA MET A 17 -21.99 5.33 7.95
C MET A 17 -22.36 5.10 9.42
N ILE A 18 -22.82 6.14 10.11
CA ILE A 18 -23.26 6.01 11.50
C ILE A 18 -24.50 5.12 11.59
N ASP A 19 -25.46 5.28 10.69
CA ASP A 19 -26.63 4.39 10.63
C ASP A 19 -26.24 2.95 10.30
N PHE A 20 -25.21 2.75 9.46
CA PHE A 20 -24.67 1.43 9.17
C PHE A 20 -24.06 0.76 10.42
N ILE A 21 -23.24 1.48 11.20
CA ILE A 21 -22.67 0.95 12.45
C ILE A 21 -23.78 0.65 13.47
N ARG A 22 -24.82 1.49 13.55
CA ARG A 22 -25.99 1.20 14.41
C ARG A 22 -26.72 -0.08 13.98
N ALA A 23 -26.84 -0.31 12.66
CA ALA A 23 -27.50 -1.50 12.13
C ALA A 23 -26.65 -2.78 12.30
N TYR A 24 -25.34 -2.63 12.29
CA TYR A 24 -24.36 -3.72 12.36
C TYR A 24 -23.36 -3.45 13.49
N ASP A 25 -23.81 -3.70 14.71
CA ASP A 25 -23.10 -3.34 15.94
C ASP A 25 -21.78 -4.10 16.17
N PHE A 26 -21.45 -5.09 15.34
CA PHE A 26 -20.16 -5.77 15.37
C PHE A 26 -19.02 -5.00 14.69
N PHE A 27 -19.31 -3.85 14.04
CA PHE A 27 -18.27 -2.94 13.57
C PHE A 27 -17.81 -2.01 14.69
N ASP A 28 -16.50 -1.83 14.80
CA ASP A 28 -15.84 -1.02 15.83
C ASP A 28 -15.27 0.30 15.31
N GLY A 29 -15.63 0.70 14.09
CA GLY A 29 -15.07 1.91 13.49
C GLY A 29 -15.29 2.03 12.00
N ILE A 30 -14.52 2.92 11.38
CA ILE A 30 -14.53 3.19 9.93
C ILE A 30 -13.09 3.23 9.44
N ASP A 31 -12.79 2.53 8.34
CA ASP A 31 -11.55 2.69 7.58
C ASP A 31 -11.89 3.31 6.22
N ILE A 32 -11.30 4.47 5.92
CA ILE A 32 -11.53 5.19 4.66
C ILE A 32 -10.42 4.85 3.66
N ASP A 33 -10.78 4.16 2.59
CA ASP A 33 -9.89 3.86 1.48
C ASP A 33 -10.24 4.69 0.24
N TRP A 34 -9.89 5.98 0.28
CA TRP A 34 -10.05 6.87 -0.88
C TRP A 34 -8.78 6.80 -1.73
N GLU A 35 -8.88 6.17 -2.91
CA GLU A 35 -7.79 6.07 -3.89
C GLU A 35 -7.99 6.94 -5.15
N PHE A 36 -7.47 8.16 -5.22
CA PHE A 36 -6.74 8.91 -4.19
C PHE A 36 -7.19 10.39 -4.17
N PRO A 37 -7.05 11.11 -3.05
CA PRO A 37 -7.13 12.56 -3.04
C PRO A 37 -6.19 13.16 -4.10
N GLY A 38 -6.73 14.01 -4.99
CA GLY A 38 -5.99 14.61 -6.10
C GLY A 38 -5.98 13.79 -7.39
N GLY A 39 -6.62 12.62 -7.40
CA GLY A 39 -6.75 11.76 -8.58
C GLY A 39 -5.64 10.73 -8.72
N GLY A 40 -5.45 10.21 -9.93
CA GLY A 40 -4.49 9.13 -10.20
C GLY A 40 -4.95 7.75 -9.70
N GLY A 41 -6.25 7.60 -9.44
CA GLY A 41 -6.93 6.32 -9.23
C GLY A 41 -7.45 5.73 -10.54
N ALA A 42 -8.41 4.81 -10.44
CA ALA A 42 -8.94 4.07 -11.60
C ALA A 42 -9.66 4.93 -12.64
N LEU A 43 -10.26 6.05 -12.23
CA LEU A 43 -10.95 7.00 -13.12
C LEU A 43 -10.05 8.22 -13.37
N PRO A 44 -9.40 8.33 -14.55
CA PRO A 44 -8.39 9.36 -14.83
C PRO A 44 -8.96 10.78 -14.92
N GLU A 45 -10.27 10.92 -15.13
CA GLU A 45 -10.98 12.20 -15.18
C GLU A 45 -11.29 12.77 -13.80
N LEU A 46 -11.12 11.99 -12.72
CA LEU A 46 -11.36 12.42 -11.36
C LEU A 46 -10.08 12.91 -10.67
N GLY A 47 -10.27 13.78 -9.68
CA GLY A 47 -9.22 14.43 -8.91
C GLY A 47 -9.41 15.93 -8.88
N SER A 48 -9.18 16.53 -7.72
CA SER A 48 -9.27 17.97 -7.52
C SER A 48 -8.11 18.46 -6.64
N PRO A 49 -7.57 19.68 -6.89
CA PRO A 49 -6.63 20.32 -5.96
C PRO A 49 -7.20 20.56 -4.57
N GLN A 50 -8.54 20.50 -4.39
CA GLN A 50 -9.19 20.65 -3.09
C GLN A 50 -9.30 19.33 -2.31
N ASP A 51 -8.99 18.19 -2.92
CA ASP A 51 -9.23 16.88 -2.31
C ASP A 51 -8.39 16.66 -1.04
N GLY A 52 -7.19 17.24 -0.95
CA GLY A 52 -6.35 17.17 0.25
C GLY A 52 -7.01 17.78 1.48
N ALA A 53 -7.43 19.03 1.37
CA ALA A 53 -8.22 19.71 2.41
C ALA A 53 -9.57 19.00 2.63
N GLY A 54 -10.19 18.50 1.56
CA GLY A 54 -11.43 17.73 1.59
C GLY A 54 -11.32 16.48 2.45
N PHE A 55 -10.23 15.72 2.31
CA PHE A 55 -9.93 14.54 3.11
C PHE A 55 -9.76 14.91 4.59
N ALA A 56 -9.01 15.96 4.90
CA ALA A 56 -8.85 16.43 6.29
C ALA A 56 -10.19 16.81 6.93
N ILE A 57 -11.06 17.51 6.19
CA ILE A 57 -12.41 17.85 6.66
C ILE A 57 -13.25 16.58 6.88
N LEU A 58 -13.20 15.61 5.96
CA LEU A 58 -13.91 14.35 6.10
C LEU A 58 -13.49 13.59 7.36
N MET A 59 -12.18 13.48 7.63
CA MET A 59 -11.67 12.80 8.83
C MET A 59 -12.17 13.49 10.12
N ARG A 60 -12.13 14.83 10.17
CA ARG A 60 -12.68 15.59 11.30
C ARG A 60 -14.17 15.31 11.51
N GLU A 61 -14.98 15.46 10.47
CA GLU A 61 -16.43 15.31 10.55
C GLU A 61 -16.83 13.86 10.91
N LEU A 62 -16.10 12.86 10.41
CA LEU A 62 -16.27 11.45 10.83
C LEU A 62 -15.93 11.23 12.30
N ARG A 63 -14.81 11.78 12.79
CA ARG A 63 -14.41 11.67 14.19
C ARG A 63 -15.46 12.30 15.12
N GLU A 64 -15.95 13.49 14.78
CA GLU A 64 -17.02 14.16 15.52
C GLU A 64 -18.30 13.28 15.60
N ALA A 65 -18.66 12.62 14.49
CA ALA A 65 -19.82 11.73 14.44
C ALA A 65 -19.61 10.43 15.25
N LEU A 66 -18.41 9.84 15.19
CA LEU A 66 -18.04 8.65 15.97
C LEU A 66 -17.94 8.97 17.47
N ASP A 67 -17.51 10.17 17.85
CA ASP A 67 -17.51 10.64 19.25
C ASP A 67 -18.94 10.77 19.78
N ALA A 68 -19.85 11.33 18.98
CA ALA A 68 -21.27 11.39 19.34
C ALA A 68 -21.87 9.98 19.48
N LEU A 69 -21.53 9.06 18.58
CA LEU A 69 -21.96 7.67 18.68
C LEU A 69 -21.38 6.97 19.92
N SER A 70 -20.12 7.27 20.28
CA SER A 70 -19.48 6.74 21.49
C SER A 70 -20.23 7.16 22.75
N LEU A 71 -20.67 8.42 22.83
CA LEU A 71 -21.50 8.93 23.94
C LEU A 71 -22.88 8.26 24.00
N GLU A 72 -23.45 7.89 22.85
CA GLU A 72 -24.74 7.21 22.75
C GLU A 72 -24.66 5.75 23.19
N THR A 73 -23.65 5.01 22.72
CA THR A 73 -23.56 3.55 22.88
C THR A 73 -22.69 3.12 24.05
N GLY A 74 -21.82 4.00 24.56
CA GLY A 74 -20.81 3.67 25.57
C GLY A 74 -19.65 2.81 25.04
N ARG A 75 -19.50 2.70 23.71
CA ARG A 75 -18.39 2.04 23.03
C ARG A 75 -17.36 3.05 22.57
N GLU A 76 -16.15 2.59 22.33
CA GLU A 76 -15.12 3.35 21.61
C GLU A 76 -15.14 2.93 20.15
N TYR A 77 -14.97 3.89 19.23
CA TYR A 77 -14.92 3.63 17.79
C TYR A 77 -13.65 4.20 17.19
N GLU A 78 -12.98 3.39 16.36
CA GLU A 78 -11.75 3.76 15.67
C GLU A 78 -12.03 4.43 14.31
N LEU A 79 -11.17 5.36 13.91
CA LEU A 79 -11.16 5.96 12.58
C LEU A 79 -9.80 5.74 11.93
N ALA A 80 -9.76 4.99 10.84
CA ALA A 80 -8.56 4.72 10.08
C ALA A 80 -8.68 5.19 8.63
N ALA A 81 -7.56 5.23 7.92
CA ALA A 81 -7.56 5.28 6.46
C ALA A 81 -6.42 4.47 5.87
N ALA A 82 -6.71 3.76 4.79
CA ALA A 82 -5.71 3.21 3.89
C ALA A 82 -5.23 4.29 2.91
N MET A 83 -3.91 4.52 2.88
CA MET A 83 -3.32 5.65 2.16
C MET A 83 -2.16 5.16 1.28
N SER A 84 -2.04 5.72 0.07
CA SER A 84 -0.98 5.36 -0.89
C SER A 84 0.41 5.34 -0.26
N GLY A 85 1.21 4.30 -0.49
CA GLY A 85 2.61 4.28 -0.12
C GLY A 85 3.54 5.15 -0.97
N GLY A 86 3.04 5.76 -2.07
CA GLY A 86 3.83 6.66 -2.92
C GLY A 86 3.80 8.11 -2.45
N VAL A 87 4.98 8.72 -2.24
CA VAL A 87 5.12 10.09 -1.70
C VAL A 87 4.39 11.15 -2.53
N GLN A 88 4.35 11.01 -3.85
CA GLN A 88 3.63 11.95 -4.71
C GLN A 88 2.16 12.07 -4.32
N LYS A 89 1.47 10.95 -4.08
CA LYS A 89 0.06 10.95 -3.71
C LYS A 89 -0.13 11.40 -2.26
N LEU A 90 0.74 10.95 -1.34
CA LEU A 90 0.74 11.44 0.04
C LEU A 90 0.90 12.96 0.10
N SER A 91 1.65 13.56 -0.83
CA SER A 91 1.91 15.00 -0.82
C SER A 91 0.71 15.89 -1.13
N VAL A 92 -0.39 15.31 -1.61
CA VAL A 92 -1.64 16.03 -1.86
C VAL A 92 -2.44 16.25 -0.58
N VAL A 93 -2.28 15.40 0.43
CA VAL A 93 -3.10 15.42 1.65
C VAL A 93 -2.57 16.43 2.68
N ASP A 94 -3.48 17.18 3.30
CA ASP A 94 -3.21 18.14 4.37
C ASP A 94 -3.07 17.39 5.72
N TRP A 95 -1.93 16.71 5.89
CA TRP A 95 -1.71 15.79 7.01
C TRP A 95 -1.87 16.43 8.39
N GLU A 96 -1.35 17.64 8.60
CA GLU A 96 -1.44 18.36 9.87
C GLU A 96 -2.89 18.60 10.32
N ASP A 97 -3.81 18.69 9.36
CA ASP A 97 -5.24 18.87 9.60
C ASP A 97 -6.02 17.55 9.56
N ALA A 98 -5.44 16.45 9.07
CA ALA A 98 -6.09 15.14 8.97
C ALA A 98 -5.70 14.20 10.14
N HIS A 99 -4.40 14.02 10.37
CA HIS A 99 -3.87 13.02 11.31
C HIS A 99 -4.33 13.19 12.78
N PRO A 100 -4.72 14.40 13.28
CA PRO A 100 -5.23 14.51 14.65
C PRO A 100 -6.52 13.73 14.89
N TYR A 101 -7.31 13.48 13.84
CA TYR A 101 -8.64 12.85 13.94
C TYR A 101 -8.64 11.34 13.69
N MET A 102 -7.50 10.78 13.31
CA MET A 102 -7.36 9.37 12.92
C MET A 102 -6.65 8.58 14.02
N ASP A 103 -7.02 7.33 14.21
CA ASP A 103 -6.35 6.37 15.08
C ASP A 103 -5.19 5.68 14.33
N PHE A 104 -5.45 5.22 13.10
CA PHE A 104 -4.48 4.51 12.27
C PHE A 104 -4.40 5.06 10.84
N ILE A 105 -3.20 5.01 10.27
CA ILE A 105 -2.91 5.27 8.87
C ILE A 105 -2.25 4.01 8.31
N ASN A 106 -3.03 3.24 7.55
CA ASN A 106 -2.57 2.02 6.89
C ASN A 106 -1.85 2.42 5.59
N LEU A 107 -0.53 2.57 5.64
CA LEU A 107 0.27 2.92 4.47
C LEU A 107 0.42 1.72 3.53
N MET A 108 -0.22 1.80 2.36
CA MET A 108 -0.16 0.81 1.29
C MET A 108 1.23 0.81 0.63
N THR A 109 2.23 0.33 1.36
CA THR A 109 3.65 0.27 0.95
C THR A 109 3.92 -0.91 0.03
N TYR A 110 3.06 -1.06 -0.95
CA TYR A 110 3.07 -2.04 -2.02
C TYR A 110 2.57 -1.35 -3.31
N ASP A 111 2.52 -2.09 -4.42
CA ASP A 111 2.10 -1.58 -5.72
C ASP A 111 2.95 -0.44 -6.29
N TYR A 112 4.21 -0.33 -5.85
CA TYR A 112 5.16 0.62 -6.45
C TYR A 112 5.43 0.35 -7.93
N TYR A 113 5.47 -0.93 -8.30
CA TYR A 113 5.78 -1.37 -9.66
C TYR A 113 4.89 -2.55 -10.04
N GLY A 114 4.47 -2.58 -11.31
CA GLY A 114 3.64 -3.64 -11.85
C GLY A 114 3.58 -3.61 -13.37
N ALA A 115 2.96 -4.63 -13.94
CA ALA A 115 2.87 -4.85 -15.38
C ALA A 115 2.00 -3.83 -16.15
N TRP A 116 1.35 -2.89 -15.45
CA TRP A 116 0.70 -1.73 -16.08
C TRP A 116 1.70 -0.75 -16.71
N SER A 117 2.97 -0.83 -16.33
CA SER A 117 4.05 -0.02 -16.91
C SER A 117 5.16 -0.92 -17.46
N GLY A 118 5.97 -0.37 -18.36
CA GLY A 118 7.21 -1.02 -18.79
C GLY A 118 8.37 -0.84 -17.81
N THR A 119 8.14 -0.22 -16.65
CA THR A 119 9.16 0.05 -15.64
C THR A 119 9.20 -1.10 -14.64
N LEU A 120 10.38 -1.69 -14.45
CA LEU A 120 10.60 -2.76 -13.48
C LEU A 120 11.13 -2.18 -12.17
N GLY A 121 10.71 -2.77 -11.06
CA GLY A 121 11.17 -2.39 -9.73
C GLY A 121 10.54 -3.27 -8.66
N HIS A 122 10.98 -3.08 -7.42
CA HIS A 122 10.45 -3.84 -6.28
C HIS A 122 9.08 -3.32 -5.89
N MET A 123 8.03 -4.10 -6.12
CA MET A 123 6.65 -3.65 -5.89
C MET A 123 6.36 -3.26 -4.44
N THR A 124 7.14 -3.75 -3.47
CA THR A 124 6.96 -3.50 -2.02
C THR A 124 8.30 -3.32 -1.28
N GLY A 125 9.27 -2.67 -1.93
CA GLY A 125 10.58 -2.41 -1.33
C GLY A 125 10.51 -1.54 -0.06
N LEU A 126 11.28 -1.91 0.97
CA LEU A 126 11.35 -1.15 2.22
C LEU A 126 12.14 0.16 2.03
N TYR A 127 13.24 0.10 1.28
CA TYR A 127 14.09 1.24 0.94
C TYR A 127 14.18 1.37 -0.60
N PRO A 128 14.56 2.54 -1.14
CA PRO A 128 14.85 2.65 -2.56
C PRO A 128 16.04 1.73 -2.90
N SER A 129 15.96 1.03 -4.03
CA SER A 129 17.14 0.36 -4.58
C SER A 129 18.11 1.41 -5.15
N ASP A 130 19.39 1.05 -5.29
CA ASP A 130 20.42 1.94 -5.85
C ASP A 130 20.05 2.52 -7.22
N ASN A 131 19.24 1.77 -7.98
CA ASN A 131 18.75 2.15 -9.31
C ASN A 131 17.23 2.35 -9.33
N SER A 132 16.61 2.78 -8.21
CA SER A 132 15.17 2.99 -8.15
C SER A 132 14.72 3.95 -9.26
N PRO A 133 13.84 3.51 -10.19
CA PRO A 133 13.48 4.32 -11.36
C PRO A 133 12.48 5.43 -11.02
N ILE A 134 11.78 5.34 -9.88
CA ILE A 134 10.82 6.34 -9.43
C ILE A 134 11.15 6.73 -7.98
N ALA A 135 11.30 8.02 -7.73
CA ALA A 135 11.54 8.56 -6.40
C ALA A 135 10.27 8.52 -5.55
N GLY A 136 10.40 8.28 -4.24
CA GLY A 136 9.27 8.20 -3.32
C GLY A 136 8.46 6.91 -3.40
N PHE A 137 9.00 5.87 -4.05
CA PHE A 137 8.39 4.54 -4.24
C PHE A 137 9.10 3.50 -3.37
N SER A 138 9.17 3.79 -2.08
CA SER A 138 9.62 2.87 -1.04
C SER A 138 8.90 3.14 0.28
N ALA A 139 8.80 2.12 1.12
CA ALA A 139 8.12 2.23 2.40
C ALA A 139 8.79 3.27 3.32
N HIS A 140 10.13 3.33 3.30
CA HIS A 140 10.92 4.28 4.06
C HIS A 140 10.61 5.72 3.67
N GLU A 141 10.62 6.04 2.38
CA GLU A 141 10.33 7.40 1.91
C GLU A 141 8.91 7.84 2.28
N ALA A 142 7.93 6.94 2.18
CA ALA A 142 6.55 7.20 2.59
C ALA A 142 6.41 7.51 4.09
N VAL A 143 7.04 6.68 4.92
CA VAL A 143 7.05 6.86 6.39
C VAL A 143 7.74 8.17 6.75
N GLN A 144 8.93 8.43 6.21
CA GLN A 144 9.65 9.68 6.50
C GLN A 144 8.86 10.91 6.04
N TYR A 145 8.12 10.82 4.93
CA TYR A 145 7.25 11.90 4.49
C TYR A 145 6.18 12.25 5.55
N LEU A 146 5.47 11.26 6.09
CA LEU A 146 4.46 11.49 7.13
C LEU A 146 5.07 12.00 8.45
N LEU A 147 6.18 11.40 8.90
CA LEU A 147 6.86 11.83 10.13
C LEU A 147 7.32 13.29 10.03
N ASN A 148 7.84 13.72 8.87
CA ASN A 148 8.25 15.11 8.63
C ASN A 148 7.07 16.09 8.59
N ARG A 149 5.84 15.59 8.44
CA ARG A 149 4.58 16.36 8.48
C ARG A 149 3.92 16.31 9.88
N GLY A 150 4.61 15.77 10.87
CA GLY A 150 4.15 15.74 12.26
C GLY A 150 3.21 14.58 12.61
N VAL A 151 2.98 13.63 11.69
CA VAL A 151 2.20 12.43 11.99
C VAL A 151 2.94 11.61 13.06
N PRO A 152 2.30 11.27 14.21
CA PRO A 152 2.91 10.43 15.22
C PRO A 152 3.22 9.03 14.67
N ALA A 153 4.40 8.50 14.97
CA ALA A 153 4.88 7.22 14.45
C ALA A 153 3.92 6.07 14.79
N GLU A 154 3.38 6.07 16.01
CA GLU A 154 2.45 5.07 16.53
C GLU A 154 1.13 5.00 15.77
N LYS A 155 0.77 6.01 14.97
CA LYS A 155 -0.42 5.96 14.10
C LYS A 155 -0.15 5.29 12.75
N ILE A 156 1.11 5.10 12.37
CA ILE A 156 1.47 4.60 11.03
C ILE A 156 1.60 3.08 11.06
N ALA A 157 0.80 2.37 10.27
CA ALA A 157 0.94 0.94 10.03
C ALA A 157 1.54 0.68 8.65
N LEU A 158 2.56 -0.18 8.58
CA LEU A 158 3.24 -0.53 7.34
C LEU A 158 2.49 -1.65 6.60
N GLY A 159 2.40 -1.58 5.27
CA GLY A 159 1.74 -2.60 4.45
C GLY A 159 2.64 -3.78 4.09
N ALA A 160 2.12 -5.00 4.22
CA ALA A 160 2.71 -6.24 3.72
C ALA A 160 1.88 -6.82 2.56
N ALA A 161 2.54 -7.15 1.45
CA ALA A 161 1.87 -7.75 0.30
C ALA A 161 1.82 -9.27 0.44
N MET A 162 0.63 -9.85 0.49
CA MET A 162 0.42 -11.32 0.43
C MET A 162 0.27 -11.80 -1.02
N TYR A 163 0.86 -11.06 -1.96
CA TYR A 163 0.89 -11.33 -3.39
C TYR A 163 2.20 -10.79 -3.98
N GLY A 164 2.47 -11.16 -5.22
CA GLY A 164 3.53 -10.58 -6.03
C GLY A 164 3.00 -9.95 -7.30
N ARG A 165 3.73 -8.96 -7.80
CA ARG A 165 3.54 -8.40 -9.14
C ARG A 165 4.61 -8.92 -10.08
N GLY A 166 4.19 -9.37 -11.25
CA GLY A 166 5.09 -10.08 -12.14
C GLY A 166 4.96 -9.75 -13.61
N TRP A 167 6.08 -9.97 -14.31
CA TRP A 167 6.29 -9.79 -15.73
C TRP A 167 6.84 -11.08 -16.35
N SER A 168 6.45 -11.35 -17.57
CA SER A 168 7.00 -12.36 -18.46
C SER A 168 7.60 -11.68 -19.68
N ASN A 169 8.52 -12.35 -20.39
CA ASN A 169 9.18 -11.79 -21.56
C ASN A 169 9.89 -10.44 -21.29
N VAL A 170 10.50 -10.28 -20.10
CA VAL A 170 11.28 -9.08 -19.78
C VAL A 170 12.41 -8.91 -20.80
N GLY A 171 12.51 -7.72 -21.40
CA GLY A 171 13.51 -7.39 -22.41
C GLY A 171 14.74 -6.71 -21.83
N GLY A 172 15.89 -6.84 -22.48
CA GLY A 172 17.07 -6.01 -22.19
C GLY A 172 17.77 -6.28 -20.85
N VAL A 173 17.61 -7.46 -20.27
CA VAL A 173 18.29 -7.86 -19.02
C VAL A 173 19.81 -7.84 -19.21
N VAL A 174 20.53 -7.18 -18.30
CA VAL A 174 21.99 -7.03 -18.29
C VAL A 174 22.53 -7.76 -17.06
N GLU A 175 23.60 -8.52 -17.24
CA GLU A 175 24.32 -9.21 -16.15
C GLU A 175 23.42 -10.10 -15.25
N GLY A 176 22.31 -10.58 -15.79
CA GLY A 176 21.37 -11.43 -15.06
C GLY A 176 20.53 -10.70 -14.00
N ASN A 177 20.63 -9.37 -13.90
CA ASN A 177 19.79 -8.57 -13.03
C ASN A 177 18.48 -8.21 -13.74
N PRO A 178 17.33 -8.80 -13.34
CA PRO A 178 16.07 -8.57 -14.05
C PRO A 178 15.58 -7.13 -13.98
N PHE A 179 15.98 -6.36 -12.96
CA PHE A 179 15.57 -4.97 -12.79
C PHE A 179 16.31 -3.98 -13.70
N THR A 180 17.34 -4.41 -14.45
CA THR A 180 17.89 -3.58 -15.54
C THR A 180 17.07 -3.71 -16.82
N GLY A 181 16.14 -4.68 -16.86
CA GLY A 181 15.28 -4.91 -18.00
C GLY A 181 14.23 -3.81 -18.17
N ILE A 182 13.45 -3.93 -19.24
CA ILE A 182 12.35 -3.04 -19.54
C ILE A 182 11.19 -3.83 -20.16
N GLY A 183 9.97 -3.34 -19.93
CA GLY A 183 8.75 -3.91 -20.50
C GLY A 183 8.36 -5.22 -19.83
N GLY A 184 7.83 -6.12 -20.64
CA GLY A 184 7.31 -7.40 -20.20
C GLY A 184 5.79 -7.40 -20.09
N ASP A 185 5.24 -8.58 -20.30
CA ASP A 185 3.82 -8.89 -20.24
C ASP A 185 3.44 -9.28 -18.82
N GLY A 186 2.30 -8.80 -18.29
CA GLY A 186 1.83 -9.28 -16.99
C GLY A 186 1.73 -10.81 -16.94
N ILE A 187 2.30 -11.42 -15.89
CA ILE A 187 2.25 -12.87 -15.69
C ILE A 187 0.80 -13.37 -15.69
N THR A 188 0.59 -14.60 -16.15
CA THR A 188 -0.72 -15.25 -16.16
C THR A 188 -0.75 -16.40 -15.15
N GLY A 189 -1.95 -16.88 -14.82
CA GLY A 189 -2.15 -18.00 -13.88
C GLY A 189 -2.63 -17.58 -12.49
N GLY A 190 -2.62 -16.28 -12.17
CA GLY A 190 -3.33 -15.72 -11.02
C GLY A 190 -4.78 -15.34 -11.35
N TRP A 191 -5.46 -14.73 -10.38
CA TRP A 191 -6.83 -14.22 -10.52
C TRP A 191 -6.92 -13.04 -11.51
N GLU A 192 -5.87 -12.23 -11.55
CA GLU A 192 -5.70 -11.12 -12.49
C GLU A 192 -4.32 -11.20 -13.16
N ARG A 193 -4.25 -10.79 -14.43
CA ARG A 193 -2.98 -10.73 -15.17
C ARG A 193 -2.02 -9.75 -14.49
N GLY A 194 -0.80 -10.21 -14.22
CA GLY A 194 0.25 -9.44 -13.57
C GLY A 194 0.29 -9.57 -12.05
N ILE A 195 -0.66 -10.29 -11.45
CA ILE A 195 -0.76 -10.51 -10.00
C ILE A 195 -0.74 -12.01 -9.71
N MET A 196 -0.09 -12.42 -8.62
CA MET A 196 -0.10 -13.80 -8.17
C MET A 196 -0.06 -13.89 -6.64
N ASP A 197 -0.95 -14.68 -6.06
CA ASP A 197 -1.00 -14.92 -4.61
C ASP A 197 0.33 -15.46 -4.09
N TYR A 198 0.76 -15.03 -2.90
CA TYR A 198 1.99 -15.52 -2.26
C TYR A 198 2.01 -17.04 -2.18
N LYS A 199 0.89 -17.68 -1.83
CA LYS A 199 0.77 -19.15 -1.73
C LYS A 199 1.08 -19.87 -3.05
N ALA A 200 0.71 -19.28 -4.19
CA ALA A 200 1.01 -19.83 -5.50
C ALA A 200 2.48 -19.59 -5.86
N ILE A 201 3.01 -18.40 -5.57
CA ILE A 201 4.43 -18.11 -5.77
C ILE A 201 5.31 -19.07 -4.96
N GLU A 202 4.96 -19.29 -3.71
CA GLU A 202 5.67 -20.20 -2.81
C GLU A 202 5.68 -21.64 -3.33
N ALA A 203 4.51 -22.14 -3.76
CA ALA A 203 4.33 -23.51 -4.21
C ALA A 203 5.00 -23.79 -5.57
N ASP A 204 4.86 -22.87 -6.54
CA ASP A 204 5.18 -23.15 -7.95
C ASP A 204 6.51 -22.55 -8.41
N PHE A 205 7.07 -21.59 -7.66
CA PHE A 205 8.27 -20.84 -8.07
C PHE A 205 9.38 -20.89 -7.02
N MET A 206 9.05 -20.77 -5.73
CA MET A 206 10.05 -20.81 -4.65
C MET A 206 10.39 -22.24 -4.23
N GLY A 207 9.37 -23.11 -4.11
CA GLY A 207 9.52 -24.45 -3.52
C GLY A 207 9.49 -24.45 -1.99
N GLY A 208 8.87 -23.44 -1.39
CA GLY A 208 8.78 -23.23 0.07
C GLY A 208 9.55 -22.01 0.58
N PRO A 209 9.36 -21.65 1.87
CA PRO A 209 9.79 -20.36 2.42
C PRO A 209 11.30 -20.24 2.64
N GLU A 210 12.03 -21.36 2.64
CA GLU A 210 13.48 -21.43 2.87
C GLU A 210 14.21 -22.09 1.69
N ALA A 211 13.52 -22.27 0.55
CA ALA A 211 14.08 -22.87 -0.65
C ALA A 211 14.90 -21.85 -1.46
N SER A 212 15.51 -22.30 -2.56
CA SER A 212 16.29 -21.44 -3.46
C SER A 212 15.61 -21.20 -4.81
N GLY A 213 14.38 -21.69 -4.99
CA GLY A 213 13.64 -21.67 -6.25
C GLY A 213 13.47 -23.07 -6.87
N ILE A 214 12.42 -23.23 -7.66
CA ILE A 214 12.09 -24.44 -8.43
C ILE A 214 11.66 -24.07 -9.85
N ASN A 215 11.49 -25.05 -10.73
CA ASN A 215 10.96 -24.84 -12.09
C ASN A 215 11.75 -23.79 -12.92
N GLY A 216 13.07 -23.72 -12.69
CA GLY A 216 13.96 -22.77 -13.37
C GLY A 216 13.96 -21.35 -12.76
N PHE A 217 13.19 -21.13 -11.71
CA PHE A 217 13.22 -19.89 -10.93
C PHE A 217 14.31 -19.94 -9.85
N THR A 218 14.83 -18.77 -9.50
CA THR A 218 15.68 -18.52 -8.34
C THR A 218 15.09 -17.41 -7.48
N ILE A 219 15.19 -17.53 -6.17
CA ILE A 219 14.81 -16.46 -5.24
C ILE A 219 15.97 -15.46 -5.12
N GLY A 220 15.70 -14.22 -5.49
CA GLY A 220 16.64 -13.10 -5.40
C GLY A 220 16.39 -12.22 -4.18
N TRP A 221 17.44 -11.53 -3.74
CA TRP A 221 17.41 -10.58 -2.64
C TRP A 221 18.16 -9.31 -3.02
N ASP A 222 17.49 -8.18 -2.89
CA ASP A 222 18.10 -6.85 -2.96
C ASP A 222 18.33 -6.34 -1.54
N ASP A 223 19.60 -6.25 -1.13
CA ASP A 223 19.95 -5.85 0.23
C ASP A 223 19.81 -4.35 0.48
N ALA A 224 19.91 -3.52 -0.56
CA ALA A 224 19.69 -2.08 -0.44
C ALA A 224 18.19 -1.81 -0.21
N ALA A 225 17.32 -2.40 -1.03
CA ALA A 225 15.88 -2.22 -0.93
C ALA A 225 15.20 -3.06 0.17
N LYS A 226 15.92 -4.05 0.72
CA LYS A 226 15.38 -5.12 1.59
C LYS A 226 14.18 -5.83 0.97
N ALA A 227 14.30 -6.14 -0.33
CA ALA A 227 13.20 -6.64 -1.15
C ALA A 227 13.53 -8.00 -1.78
N SER A 228 12.50 -8.82 -1.97
CA SER A 228 12.61 -10.15 -2.57
C SER A 228 11.97 -10.19 -3.95
N TYR A 229 12.43 -11.14 -4.76
CA TYR A 229 11.84 -11.45 -6.06
C TYR A 229 12.13 -12.91 -6.44
N VAL A 230 11.37 -13.46 -7.38
CA VAL A 230 11.73 -14.70 -8.08
C VAL A 230 12.00 -14.40 -9.55
N TRP A 231 13.03 -15.03 -10.11
CA TRP A 231 13.48 -14.79 -11.48
C TRP A 231 13.77 -16.09 -12.21
N ASN A 232 13.25 -16.23 -13.44
CA ASN A 232 13.61 -17.29 -14.37
C ASN A 232 14.30 -16.68 -15.61
N PRO A 233 15.62 -16.88 -15.78
CA PRO A 233 16.38 -16.31 -16.90
C PRO A 233 16.10 -17.01 -18.24
N THR A 234 15.47 -18.18 -18.25
CA THR A 234 15.13 -18.90 -19.49
C THR A 234 13.86 -18.33 -20.13
N THR A 235 12.87 -18.00 -19.31
CA THR A 235 11.59 -17.43 -19.77
C THR A 235 11.53 -15.91 -19.63
N ASN A 236 12.57 -15.30 -19.05
CA ASN A 236 12.59 -13.91 -18.62
C ASN A 236 11.36 -13.53 -17.79
N THR A 237 11.04 -14.37 -16.81
CA THR A 237 9.90 -14.16 -15.91
C THR A 237 10.37 -13.65 -14.55
N LEU A 238 9.91 -12.47 -14.16
CA LEU A 238 10.17 -11.81 -12.88
C LEU A 238 8.88 -11.72 -12.07
N ILE A 239 8.94 -12.02 -10.78
CA ILE A 239 7.87 -11.67 -9.84
C ILE A 239 8.51 -11.00 -8.62
N SER A 240 8.15 -9.75 -8.34
CA SER A 240 8.52 -9.05 -7.11
C SER A 240 7.44 -9.29 -6.06
N LEU A 241 7.84 -9.54 -4.81
CA LEU A 241 6.94 -9.92 -3.72
C LEU A 241 7.53 -9.63 -2.35
N ASP A 242 6.68 -9.67 -1.33
CA ASP A 242 7.14 -9.90 0.04
C ASP A 242 7.41 -11.39 0.28
N THR A 243 8.48 -11.69 1.02
CA THR A 243 8.78 -13.02 1.55
C THR A 243 8.90 -12.96 3.07
N LYS A 244 8.99 -14.11 3.72
CA LYS A 244 9.34 -14.19 5.15
C LYS A 244 10.55 -13.33 5.53
N ARG A 245 11.54 -13.18 4.64
CA ARG A 245 12.71 -12.33 4.88
C ARG A 245 12.35 -10.84 4.84
N SER A 246 11.71 -10.35 3.78
CA SER A 246 11.37 -8.91 3.68
C SER A 246 10.35 -8.50 4.75
N VAL A 247 9.39 -9.35 5.08
CA VAL A 247 8.42 -9.08 6.17
C VAL A 247 9.11 -9.00 7.53
N ARG A 248 10.17 -9.79 7.78
CA ARG A 248 11.00 -9.65 9.00
C ARG A 248 11.77 -8.33 9.03
N GLU A 249 12.28 -7.86 7.89
CA GLU A 249 12.93 -6.55 7.79
C GLU A 249 11.92 -5.42 8.05
N LYS A 250 10.69 -5.51 7.50
CA LYS A 250 9.58 -4.60 7.81
C LYS A 250 9.25 -4.59 9.30
N GLY A 251 9.15 -5.77 9.94
CA GLY A 251 8.95 -5.88 11.38
C GLY A 251 10.07 -5.21 12.20
N SER A 252 11.32 -5.39 11.78
CA SER A 252 12.47 -4.73 12.43
C SER A 252 12.43 -3.21 12.25
N TYR A 253 12.04 -2.75 11.06
CA TYR A 253 11.86 -1.33 10.74
C TYR A 253 10.77 -0.68 11.59
N ILE A 254 9.62 -1.34 11.75
CA ILE A 254 8.50 -0.92 12.62
C ILE A 254 9.00 -0.70 14.05
N LEU A 255 9.70 -1.67 14.61
CA LEU A 255 10.24 -1.57 15.98
C LEU A 255 11.29 -0.46 16.11
N GLN A 256 12.18 -0.31 15.12
CA GLN A 256 13.22 0.71 15.13
C GLN A 256 12.65 2.14 15.07
N HIS A 257 11.58 2.34 14.30
CA HIS A 257 10.95 3.65 14.10
C HIS A 257 9.73 3.89 14.98
N GLN A 258 9.41 2.95 15.89
CA GLN A 258 8.27 3.02 16.81
C GLN A 258 6.94 3.20 16.07
N LEU A 259 6.79 2.52 14.93
CA LEU A 259 5.56 2.56 14.15
C LEU A 259 4.44 1.77 14.84
N GLY A 260 3.18 2.10 14.52
CA GLY A 260 1.99 1.50 15.12
C GLY A 260 1.84 0.00 14.85
N GLY A 261 2.34 -0.48 13.71
CA GLY A 261 2.32 -1.91 13.40
C GLY A 261 2.43 -2.23 11.92
N ILE A 262 1.77 -3.32 11.55
CA ILE A 262 1.73 -3.86 10.20
C ILE A 262 0.30 -4.27 9.86
N PHE A 263 -0.10 -4.07 8.61
CA PHE A 263 -1.31 -4.65 8.03
C PHE A 263 -0.95 -5.37 6.73
N ALA A 264 -1.83 -6.23 6.23
CA ALA A 264 -1.55 -7.04 5.05
C ALA A 264 -2.72 -7.08 4.07
N TRP A 265 -2.40 -7.15 2.78
CA TRP A 265 -3.36 -7.31 1.69
C TRP A 265 -2.92 -8.48 0.79
N GLU A 266 -3.71 -9.52 0.53
CA GLU A 266 -4.96 -9.92 1.19
C GLU A 266 -4.82 -11.33 1.80
N ILE A 267 -5.66 -11.64 2.80
CA ILE A 267 -5.55 -12.84 3.66
C ILE A 267 -6.05 -14.14 3.01
#